data_AF-A0AAP5QRE4-F1
#
_entry.id   AF-A0AAP5QRE4-F1
#
_cell.length_a   1.000
_cell.length_b   1.000
_cell.length_c   1.000
_cell.angle_alpha   90.00
_cell.angle_beta   90.00
_cell.angle_gamma   90.00
#
_symmetry.space_group_name_H-M   'P 1'
#
loop_
_entity.id
_entity.type
_entity.pdbx_description
1 polymer ?
#
loop_
_entity_poly.entity_id
_entity_poly.type
_entity_poly.pdbx_seq_one_letter_code
_entity_poly.pdbx_strand_id
1 'polypeptide(L)'
;MLRNDLVFKELTILRLQEFYEKTGRSPKKKDIEGITRIESAFGSWTEALIEAGFFRRRRITEQQKLDIKRMVNEINESHKIRLKKNITPPPELDTMVLALATVKVLKASPNELFTRKKINSLLIDCVGSGPSQITHIFPVMNEIDYRVLNPRKGCYVFYPAVKGGDGSV
;
A
#
# COMPACT_ATOMS: atom_id res chain seq x y z
N MET A 1 25.33 26.26 -15.45
CA MET A 1 24.30 26.45 -14.40
C MET A 1 23.68 25.13 -13.93
N LEU A 2 23.30 24.20 -14.81
CA LEU A 2 22.55 22.97 -14.46
C LEU A 2 23.13 22.08 -13.33
N ARG A 3 24.47 21.97 -13.21
CA ARG A 3 25.08 21.03 -12.25
C ARG A 3 24.90 21.47 -10.78
N ASN A 4 24.81 22.78 -10.50
CA ASN A 4 24.59 23.28 -9.13
C ASN A 4 23.14 23.11 -8.68
N ASP A 5 22.18 23.23 -9.59
CA ASP A 5 20.76 23.09 -9.27
C ASP A 5 20.38 21.63 -9.00
N LEU A 6 20.97 20.69 -9.76
CA LEU A 6 20.79 19.26 -9.53
C LEU A 6 21.31 18.85 -8.14
N VAL A 7 22.53 19.25 -7.80
CA VAL A 7 23.12 18.97 -6.48
C VAL A 7 22.30 19.59 -5.36
N PHE A 8 21.79 20.81 -5.56
CA PHE A 8 20.89 21.46 -4.60
C PHE A 8 19.58 20.69 -4.41
N LYS A 9 18.97 20.18 -5.50
CA LYS A 9 17.77 19.35 -5.42
C LYS A 9 18.01 18.07 -4.62
N GLU A 10 19.07 17.33 -4.93
CA GLU A 10 19.43 16.09 -4.22
C GLU A 10 19.62 16.33 -2.72
N LEU A 11 20.38 17.36 -2.34
CA LEU A 11 20.59 17.73 -0.94
C LEU A 11 19.28 18.14 -0.24
N THR A 12 18.38 18.82 -0.96
CA THR A 12 17.07 19.19 -0.42
C THR A 12 16.22 17.95 -0.14
N ILE A 13 16.18 16.99 -1.07
CA ILE A 13 15.45 15.73 -0.89
C ILE A 13 15.96 14.98 0.35
N LEU A 14 17.28 14.82 0.47
CA LEU A 14 17.91 14.17 1.62
C LEU A 14 17.53 14.87 2.93
N ARG A 15 17.59 16.21 2.98
CA ARG A 15 17.21 17.00 4.17
C ARG A 15 15.74 16.77 4.58
N LEU A 16 14.83 16.67 3.61
CA LEU A 16 13.41 16.41 3.87
C LEU A 16 13.18 14.99 4.40
N GLN A 17 13.92 14.02 3.89
CA GLN A 17 13.87 12.63 4.33
C GLN A 17 14.44 12.45 5.75
N GLU A 18 15.61 13.03 6.04
CA GLU A 18 16.20 13.02 7.39
C GLU A 18 15.26 13.63 8.44
N PHE A 19 14.55 14.71 8.10
CA PHE A 19 13.57 15.31 9.01
C PHE A 19 12.46 14.31 9.35
N TYR A 20 11.99 13.54 8.37
CA TYR A 20 10.98 12.51 8.59
C TYR A 20 11.52 11.39 9.48
N GLU A 21 12.74 10.91 9.24
CA GLU A 21 13.38 9.90 10.07
C GLU A 21 13.51 10.34 11.53
N LYS A 22 13.86 11.62 11.76
CA LYS A 22 14.02 12.18 13.10
C LYS A 22 12.70 12.44 13.84
N THR A 23 11.61 12.72 13.12
CA THR A 23 10.36 13.23 13.74
C THR A 23 9.13 12.35 13.53
N GLY A 24 9.20 11.35 12.65
CA GLY A 24 8.08 10.49 12.27
C GLY A 24 6.95 11.18 11.51
N ARG A 25 7.13 12.44 11.06
CA ARG A 25 6.12 13.20 10.31
C ARG A 25 6.73 13.94 9.13
N SER A 26 5.93 14.20 8.10
CA SER A 26 6.39 14.99 6.95
C SER A 26 6.75 16.43 7.35
N PRO A 27 7.79 17.02 6.74
CA PRO A 27 8.18 18.41 6.97
C PRO A 27 7.08 19.39 6.56
N LYS A 28 6.93 20.48 7.32
CA LYS A 28 6.15 21.67 6.96
C LYS A 28 7.12 22.78 6.56
N LYS A 29 6.62 23.80 5.84
CA LYS A 29 7.44 24.96 5.43
C LYS A 29 8.23 25.61 6.57
N LYS A 30 7.67 25.67 7.78
CA LYS A 30 8.34 26.26 8.95
C LYS A 30 9.44 25.39 9.57
N ASP A 31 9.51 24.11 9.18
CA ASP A 31 10.48 23.16 9.72
C ASP A 31 11.81 23.19 8.92
N ILE A 32 11.81 23.78 7.73
CA ILE A 32 12.93 23.77 6.78
C ILE A 32 13.25 25.19 6.33
N GLU A 33 14.52 25.57 6.43
CA GLU A 33 14.99 26.87 5.98
C GLU A 33 15.19 26.92 4.46
N GLY A 34 15.15 28.11 3.89
CA GLY A 34 15.44 28.32 2.47
C GLY A 34 14.27 28.01 1.53
N ILE A 35 13.03 28.10 2.04
CA ILE A 35 11.80 27.80 1.28
C ILE A 35 11.77 28.48 -0.09
N THR A 36 12.12 29.77 -0.19
CA THR A 36 12.11 30.50 -1.47
C THR A 36 13.03 29.86 -2.51
N ARG A 37 14.22 29.41 -2.11
CA ARG A 37 15.17 28.74 -3.01
C ARG A 37 14.69 27.34 -3.38
N ILE A 38 14.09 26.61 -2.44
CA ILE A 38 13.47 25.30 -2.69
C ILE A 38 12.34 25.44 -3.71
N GLU A 39 11.42 26.39 -3.51
CA GLU A 39 10.30 26.62 -4.44
C GLU A 39 10.80 27.04 -5.82
N SER A 40 11.85 27.86 -5.90
CA SER A 40 12.47 28.22 -7.19
C SER A 40 13.10 27.03 -7.91
N ALA A 41 13.74 26.10 -7.17
CA ALA A 41 14.43 24.97 -7.77
C ALA A 41 13.47 23.83 -8.18
N PHE A 42 12.44 23.57 -7.37
CA PHE A 42 11.48 22.48 -7.57
C PHE A 42 10.17 22.92 -8.25
N GLY A 43 9.95 24.23 -8.42
CA GLY A 43 8.68 24.81 -8.90
C GLY A 43 7.68 25.05 -7.77
N SER A 44 7.61 24.18 -6.75
CA SER A 44 6.87 24.46 -5.52
C SER A 44 7.34 23.60 -4.34
N TRP A 45 6.95 23.99 -3.12
CA TRP A 45 7.17 23.18 -1.92
C TRP A 45 6.47 21.82 -2.00
N THR A 46 5.33 21.78 -2.69
CA THR A 46 4.59 20.52 -2.85
C THR A 46 5.33 19.57 -3.79
N GLU A 47 5.92 20.09 -4.88
CA GLU A 47 6.75 19.28 -5.78
C GLU A 47 8.02 18.78 -5.07
N ALA A 48 8.68 19.62 -4.25
CA ALA A 48 9.82 19.18 -3.45
C ALA A 48 9.46 18.04 -2.48
N LEU A 49 8.26 18.10 -1.85
CA LEU A 49 7.78 17.03 -1.00
C LEU A 49 7.46 15.75 -1.79
N ILE A 50 6.87 15.86 -2.99
CA ILE A 50 6.56 14.71 -3.86
C ILE A 50 7.86 14.04 -4.34
N GLU A 51 8.84 14.82 -4.82
CA GLU A 51 10.16 14.32 -5.22
C GLU A 51 10.88 13.65 -4.05
N ALA A 52 10.65 14.11 -2.81
CA ALA A 52 11.18 13.48 -1.60
C ALA A 52 10.38 12.25 -1.10
N GLY A 53 9.31 11.86 -1.80
CA GLY A 53 8.50 10.68 -1.47
C GLY A 53 7.31 10.94 -0.53
N PHE A 54 6.97 12.21 -0.26
CA PHE A 54 5.85 12.60 0.58
C PHE A 54 4.61 12.93 -0.25
N PHE A 55 3.59 12.09 -0.17
CA PHE A 55 2.30 12.33 -0.80
C PHE A 55 1.33 12.97 0.19
N ARG A 56 0.63 14.04 -0.22
CA ARG A 56 -0.51 14.53 0.56
C ARG A 56 -1.56 13.43 0.57
N ARG A 57 -1.89 12.89 1.75
CA ARG A 57 -3.15 12.17 1.94
C ARG A 57 -4.26 13.16 1.60
N ARG A 58 -4.96 12.92 0.48
CA ARG A 58 -6.15 13.69 0.12
C ARG A 58 -7.13 13.53 1.28
N ARG A 59 -7.50 14.63 1.95
CA ARG A 59 -8.53 14.57 2.99
C ARG A 59 -9.84 14.18 2.30
N ILE A 60 -10.34 13.00 2.63
CA ILE A 60 -11.66 12.53 2.23
C ILE A 60 -12.69 13.47 2.87
N THR A 61 -13.61 14.01 2.10
CA THR A 61 -14.66 14.91 2.60
C THR A 61 -15.66 14.14 3.47
N GLU A 62 -16.43 14.83 4.32
CA GLU A 62 -17.50 14.18 5.10
C GLU A 62 -18.54 13.52 4.20
N GLN A 63 -18.84 14.12 3.04
CA GLN A 63 -19.72 13.51 2.04
C GLN A 63 -19.14 12.19 1.53
N GLN A 64 -17.86 12.16 1.17
CA GLN A 64 -17.20 10.93 0.70
C GLN A 64 -17.18 9.85 1.80
N LYS A 65 -17.04 10.21 3.08
CA LYS A 65 -17.16 9.26 4.19
C LYS A 65 -18.57 8.68 4.30
N LEU A 66 -19.59 9.52 4.14
CA LEU A 66 -21.00 9.09 4.15
C LEU A 66 -21.30 8.17 2.97
N ASP A 67 -20.77 8.50 1.78
CA ASP A 67 -20.93 7.69 0.58
C ASP A 67 -20.25 6.33 0.75
N ILE A 68 -19.02 6.28 1.30
CA ILE A 68 -18.34 5.03 1.64
C ILE A 68 -19.15 4.20 2.65
N LYS A 69 -19.66 4.83 3.71
CA LYS A 69 -20.48 4.15 4.73
C LYS A 69 -21.76 3.58 4.12
N ARG A 70 -22.39 4.31 3.19
CA ARG A 70 -23.57 3.86 2.44
C ARG A 70 -23.25 2.64 1.58
N MET A 71 -22.19 2.72 0.76
CA MET A 71 -21.76 1.61 -0.10
C MET A 71 -21.45 0.34 0.71
N VAL A 72 -20.75 0.48 1.84
CA VAL A 72 -20.46 -0.66 2.74
C VAL A 72 -21.74 -1.29 3.28
N ASN A 73 -22.73 -0.48 3.68
CA ASN A 73 -24.01 -0.98 4.16
C ASN A 73 -24.80 -1.69 3.05
N GLU A 74 -24.83 -1.14 1.84
CA GLU A 74 -25.48 -1.74 0.67
C GLU A 74 -24.86 -3.11 0.31
N ILE A 75 -23.51 -3.20 0.34
CA ILE A 75 -22.78 -4.45 0.13
C ILE A 75 -23.14 -5.48 1.20
N ASN A 76 -23.16 -5.08 2.48
CA ASN A 76 -23.49 -5.97 3.59
C ASN A 76 -24.93 -6.51 3.50
N GLU A 77 -25.90 -5.67 3.15
CA GLU A 77 -27.29 -6.10 3.00
C GLU A 77 -27.47 -7.00 1.78
N SER A 78 -26.84 -6.67 0.65
CA SER A 78 -26.79 -7.54 -0.54
C SER A 78 -26.23 -8.92 -0.18
N HIS A 79 -25.15 -8.97 0.61
CA HIS A 79 -24.55 -10.21 1.07
C HIS A 79 -25.50 -11.03 1.96
N LYS A 80 -26.17 -10.41 2.95
CA LYS A 80 -27.16 -11.07 3.80
C LYS A 80 -28.32 -11.65 2.99
N ILE A 81 -28.82 -10.93 1.99
CA ILE A 81 -29.91 -11.38 1.12
C ILE A 81 -29.48 -12.59 0.29
N ARG A 82 -28.25 -12.60 -0.24
CA ARG A 82 -27.72 -13.71 -1.03
C ARG A 82 -27.49 -14.97 -0.18
N LEU A 83 -26.95 -14.82 1.03
CA LEU A 83 -26.84 -15.90 2.01
C LEU A 83 -28.20 -16.51 2.35
N LYS A 84 -29.22 -15.68 2.61
CA LYS A 84 -30.60 -16.16 2.84
C LYS A 84 -31.18 -16.91 1.66
N LYS A 85 -30.71 -16.64 0.43
CA LYS A 85 -31.16 -17.27 -0.80
C LYS A 85 -30.28 -18.45 -1.24
N ASN A 86 -29.25 -18.84 -0.47
CA ASN A 86 -28.22 -19.81 -0.87
C ASN A 86 -27.58 -19.51 -2.25
N ILE A 87 -27.44 -18.22 -2.59
CA ILE A 87 -26.81 -17.77 -3.84
C ILE A 87 -25.35 -17.41 -3.55
N THR A 88 -24.42 -18.02 -4.28
CA THR A 88 -22.98 -17.74 -4.19
C THR A 88 -22.72 -16.22 -4.36
N PRO A 89 -21.89 -15.60 -3.50
CA PRO A 89 -21.60 -14.16 -3.57
C PRO A 89 -20.97 -13.73 -4.91
N PRO A 90 -21.02 -12.43 -5.27
CA PRO A 90 -20.46 -11.94 -6.53
C PRO A 90 -18.94 -12.17 -6.61
N PRO A 91 -18.38 -12.36 -7.82
CA PRO A 91 -16.96 -12.68 -8.05
C PRO A 91 -15.96 -11.68 -7.42
N GLU A 92 -16.37 -10.43 -7.19
CA GLU A 92 -15.56 -9.39 -6.55
C GLU A 92 -15.33 -9.66 -5.06
N LEU A 93 -16.32 -10.22 -4.36
CA LEU A 93 -16.20 -10.56 -2.94
C LEU A 93 -15.29 -11.78 -2.77
N ASP A 94 -15.43 -12.79 -3.62
CA ASP A 94 -14.53 -13.96 -3.62
C ASP A 94 -13.09 -13.53 -3.91
N THR A 95 -12.90 -12.64 -4.89
CA THR A 95 -11.58 -12.07 -5.20
C THR A 95 -10.97 -11.34 -4.00
N MET A 96 -11.76 -10.52 -3.29
CA MET A 96 -11.31 -9.84 -2.08
C MET A 96 -11.02 -10.78 -0.92
N VAL A 97 -11.88 -11.78 -0.68
CA VAL A 97 -11.71 -12.78 0.38
C VAL A 97 -10.44 -13.60 0.12
N LEU A 98 -10.24 -14.07 -1.11
CA LEU A 98 -9.05 -14.81 -1.51
C LEU A 98 -7.80 -13.93 -1.43
N ALA A 99 -7.87 -12.66 -1.83
CA ALA A 99 -6.75 -11.73 -1.70
C ALA A 99 -6.38 -11.49 -0.23
N LEU A 100 -7.36 -11.21 0.65
CA LEU A 100 -7.14 -11.02 2.09
C LEU A 100 -6.56 -12.27 2.75
N ALA A 101 -7.13 -13.44 2.47
CA ALA A 101 -6.64 -14.72 2.97
C ALA A 101 -5.20 -14.98 2.49
N THR A 102 -4.90 -14.72 1.22
CA THR A 102 -3.55 -14.87 0.67
C THR A 102 -2.56 -13.95 1.35
N VAL A 103 -2.87 -12.66 1.50
CA VAL A 103 -1.99 -11.70 2.20
C VAL A 103 -1.73 -12.15 3.64
N LYS A 104 -2.74 -12.68 4.33
CA LYS A 104 -2.59 -13.21 5.69
C LYS A 104 -1.64 -14.41 5.74
N VAL A 105 -1.75 -15.35 4.80
CA VAL A 105 -0.84 -16.50 4.67
C VAL A 105 0.60 -16.03 4.42
N LEU A 106 0.82 -15.12 3.47
CA LEU A 106 2.16 -14.61 3.16
C LEU A 106 2.79 -13.89 4.36
N LYS A 107 2.00 -13.14 5.13
CA LYS A 107 2.46 -12.45 6.35
C LYS A 107 2.83 -13.39 7.48
N ALA A 108 2.21 -14.57 7.57
CA ALA A 108 2.53 -15.56 8.59
C ALA A 108 3.91 -16.19 8.38
N SER A 109 4.38 -16.23 7.13
CA SER A 109 5.73 -16.69 6.75
C SER A 109 6.49 -15.62 5.96
N PRO A 110 6.98 -14.55 6.62
CA PRO A 110 7.72 -13.50 5.93
C PRO A 110 8.98 -14.04 5.24
N ASN A 111 9.35 -13.44 4.12
CA ASN A 111 10.48 -13.82 3.26
C ASN A 111 10.37 -15.20 2.59
N GLU A 112 9.33 -15.99 2.88
CA GLU A 112 9.11 -17.27 2.23
C GLU A 112 8.54 -17.07 0.81
N LEU A 113 9.08 -17.81 -0.16
CA LEU A 113 8.59 -17.80 -1.53
C LEU A 113 7.45 -18.82 -1.72
N PHE A 114 6.25 -18.33 -1.98
CA PHE A 114 5.07 -19.14 -2.23
C PHE A 114 4.80 -19.30 -3.72
N THR A 115 4.57 -20.53 -4.18
CA THR A 115 4.14 -20.79 -5.55
C THR A 115 2.62 -20.72 -5.67
N ARG A 116 2.13 -20.49 -6.89
CA ARG A 116 0.71 -20.69 -7.28
C ARG A 116 0.06 -21.92 -6.67
N LYS A 117 0.70 -23.08 -6.85
CA LYS A 117 0.19 -24.37 -6.38
C LYS A 117 0.07 -24.39 -4.86
N LYS A 118 1.08 -23.87 -4.16
CA LYS A 118 1.11 -23.80 -2.69
C LYS A 118 0.00 -22.87 -2.16
N ILE A 119 -0.16 -21.69 -2.74
CA ILE A 119 -1.21 -20.76 -2.32
C ILE A 119 -2.60 -21.33 -2.58
N ASN A 120 -2.85 -21.91 -3.76
CA ASN A 120 -4.16 -22.50 -4.07
C ASN A 120 -4.51 -23.63 -3.10
N SER A 121 -3.55 -24.51 -2.75
CA SER A 121 -3.77 -25.55 -1.73
C SER A 121 -4.16 -24.93 -0.39
N LEU A 122 -3.39 -23.95 0.09
CA LEU A 122 -3.64 -23.30 1.37
C LEU A 122 -4.98 -22.58 1.41
N LEU A 123 -5.41 -21.95 0.31
CA LEU A 123 -6.71 -21.28 0.22
C LEU A 123 -7.86 -22.28 0.21
N ILE A 124 -7.74 -23.40 -0.51
CA ILE A 124 -8.73 -24.48 -0.45
C ILE A 124 -8.88 -24.98 0.99
N ASP A 125 -7.76 -25.19 1.69
CA ASP A 125 -7.78 -25.65 3.09
C ASP A 125 -8.36 -24.60 4.05
N CYS A 126 -8.10 -23.31 3.82
CA CYS A 126 -8.47 -22.23 4.73
C CYS A 126 -9.88 -21.64 4.50
N VAL A 127 -10.34 -21.58 3.24
CA VAL A 127 -11.58 -20.91 2.83
C VAL A 127 -12.46 -21.76 1.90
N GLY A 128 -12.11 -23.04 1.69
CA GLY A 128 -12.92 -24.00 0.93
C GLY A 128 -12.94 -23.77 -0.58
N SER A 129 -12.18 -22.80 -1.09
CA SER A 129 -12.08 -22.50 -2.52
C SER A 129 -10.72 -21.89 -2.87
N GLY A 130 -10.33 -22.00 -4.14
CA GLY A 130 -9.11 -21.39 -4.68
C GLY A 130 -9.43 -20.46 -5.85
N PRO A 131 -8.58 -19.45 -6.12
CA PRO A 131 -8.78 -18.54 -7.25
C PRO A 131 -8.61 -19.27 -8.58
N SER A 132 -9.43 -18.92 -9.57
CA SER A 132 -9.31 -19.40 -10.96
C SER A 132 -7.94 -19.03 -11.55
N GLN A 133 -7.49 -17.79 -11.34
CA GLN A 133 -6.14 -17.34 -11.60
C GLN A 133 -5.65 -16.38 -10.52
N ILE A 134 -4.62 -16.79 -9.78
CA ILE A 134 -4.02 -15.96 -8.73
C ILE A 134 -3.42 -14.65 -9.27
N THR A 135 -3.09 -14.59 -10.56
CA THR A 135 -2.59 -13.38 -11.21
C THR A 135 -3.64 -12.28 -11.24
N HIS A 136 -4.93 -12.63 -11.27
CA HIS A 136 -6.03 -11.66 -11.22
C HIS A 136 -6.26 -11.11 -9.82
N ILE A 137 -5.89 -11.85 -8.77
CA ILE A 137 -6.03 -11.38 -7.38
C ILE A 137 -4.82 -10.56 -6.91
N PHE A 138 -3.66 -10.68 -7.59
CA PHE A 138 -2.42 -10.00 -7.20
C PHE A 138 -2.54 -8.47 -7.11
N PRO A 139 -3.18 -7.74 -8.04
CA PRO A 139 -3.37 -6.30 -7.89
C PRO A 139 -4.08 -5.95 -6.58
N VAL A 140 -5.12 -6.70 -6.21
CA VAL A 140 -5.85 -6.52 -4.96
C VAL A 140 -4.97 -6.84 -3.74
N MET A 141 -4.16 -7.90 -3.81
CA MET A 141 -3.19 -8.23 -2.76
C MET A 141 -2.16 -7.10 -2.54
N ASN A 142 -1.69 -6.48 -3.62
CA ASN A 142 -0.73 -5.38 -3.57
C ASN A 142 -1.37 -4.07 -3.05
N GLU A 143 -2.63 -3.81 -3.39
CA GLU A 143 -3.41 -2.70 -2.80
C GLU A 143 -3.65 -2.91 -1.28
N ILE A 144 -3.89 -4.16 -0.86
CA ILE A 144 -4.02 -4.50 0.57
C ILE A 144 -2.69 -4.30 1.31
N ASP A 145 -1.58 -4.76 0.73
CA ASP A 145 -0.24 -4.56 1.26
C ASP A 145 0.82 -4.58 0.15
N TYR A 146 1.36 -3.40 -0.16
CA TYR A 146 2.31 -3.20 -1.26
C TYR A 146 3.61 -4.00 -1.11
N ARG A 147 3.89 -4.51 0.10
CA ARG A 147 5.05 -5.36 0.40
C ARG A 147 4.88 -6.80 -0.06
N VAL A 148 3.69 -7.15 -0.54
CA VAL A 148 3.45 -8.40 -1.26
C VAL A 148 3.95 -8.23 -2.69
N LEU A 149 5.00 -8.97 -3.02
CA LEU A 149 5.70 -8.91 -4.29
C LEU A 149 5.52 -10.19 -5.11
N ASN A 150 5.67 -10.05 -6.42
CA ASN A 150 5.64 -11.15 -7.40
C ASN A 150 6.99 -11.18 -8.15
N PRO A 151 8.08 -11.66 -7.50
CA PRO A 151 9.44 -11.58 -8.05
C PRO A 151 9.61 -12.37 -9.35
N ARG A 152 8.76 -13.36 -9.60
CA ARG A 152 8.69 -14.12 -10.86
C ARG A 152 7.28 -14.63 -11.07
N LYS A 153 6.81 -14.66 -12.32
CA LYS A 153 5.43 -15.00 -12.70
C LYS A 153 4.89 -16.20 -11.90
N GLY A 154 3.93 -15.93 -11.02
CA GLY A 154 3.22 -16.96 -10.25
C GLY A 154 3.94 -17.42 -8.99
N CYS A 155 4.92 -16.65 -8.51
CA CYS A 155 5.52 -16.79 -7.19
C CYS A 155 5.32 -15.49 -6.41
N TYR A 156 5.03 -15.61 -5.13
CA TYR A 156 4.62 -14.50 -4.28
C TYR A 156 5.39 -14.55 -2.97
N VAL A 157 5.75 -13.39 -2.45
CA VAL A 157 6.49 -13.26 -1.19
C VAL A 157 6.04 -12.00 -0.49
N PHE A 158 6.01 -12.02 0.84
CA PHE A 158 5.83 -10.84 1.66
C PHE A 158 7.16 -10.49 2.33
N TYR A 159 7.65 -9.27 2.10
CA TYR A 159 8.81 -8.75 2.82
C TYR A 159 8.34 -7.87 3.97
N PRO A 160 8.66 -8.20 5.24
CA PRO A 160 8.32 -7.34 6.36
C PRO A 160 9.07 -6.01 6.23
N ALA A 161 8.52 -4.94 6.81
CA ALA A 161 9.28 -3.69 6.92
C ALA A 161 10.55 -3.98 7.72
N VAL A 162 11.70 -3.53 7.22
CA VAL A 162 12.96 -3.59 7.96
C VAL A 162 12.73 -2.84 9.27
N LYS A 163 12.77 -3.54 10.41
CA LYS A 163 12.86 -2.84 11.69
C LYS A 163 14.18 -2.07 11.63
N GLY A 164 14.11 -0.75 11.72
CA GLY A 164 15.31 0.08 11.91
C GLY A 164 16.14 -0.55 13.01
N GLY A 165 17.40 -0.85 12.69
CA GLY A 165 18.28 -1.60 13.55
C GLY A 165 18.31 -1.02 14.95
N ASP A 166 18.20 -1.90 15.92
CA ASP A 166 18.51 -1.67 17.31
C ASP A 166 19.98 -1.22 17.34
N GLY A 167 20.21 0.09 17.27
CA GLY A 167 21.53 0.70 17.36
C GLY A 167 22.07 0.50 18.76
N SER A 168 22.74 -0.64 18.97
CA SER A 168 23.60 -0.92 20.11
C SER A 168 24.78 -1.72 19.59
N VAL A 169 25.82 -1.02 19.15
CA VAL A 169 27.21 -0.99 19.65
C VAL A 169 27.92 0.15 18.92
#